data_AF-A0A8H4QTX1-F1
#
_entry.id   AF-A0A8H4QTX1-F1
#
_cell.length_a   1.000
_cell.length_b   1.000
_cell.length_c   1.000
_cell.angle_alpha   90.00
_cell.angle_beta   90.00
_cell.angle_gamma   90.00
#
_symmetry.space_group_name_H-M   'P 1'
#
loop_
_entity.id
_entity.type
_entity.pdbx_description
1 polymer ?
#
loop_
_entity_poly.entity_id
_entity_poly.type
_entity_poly.pdbx_seq_one_letter_code
_entity_poly.pdbx_strand_id
1 'polypeptide(L)'
;MVNIDNAIFPALSIISAHLSKFEPFPFPAGFDIQKVASAAQSLPEHSWEFGAAAQALLELHNPELSVFGVQPFPVPSISNLTSVPALKYAADSVKFGASYHALAKGDGAAGDPPSLGVSAVMLGKTDARFAKAADETVGGLFNDVPRFANGAISHRADVPELWADWMYMVPPFLAYYAVDKGDQALLQETINQITLYRQVLSPNPRPPPPKACGCTSSDLRAKTQATGQQATRGQQQG
;
A
#
# COMPACT_ATOMS: atom_id res chain seq x y z
N MET A 1 56.05 -2.29 27.01
CA MET A 1 55.13 -1.44 26.26
C MET A 1 54.17 -2.36 25.52
N VAL A 2 52.97 -2.58 26.06
CA VAL A 2 51.97 -3.46 25.42
C VAL A 2 51.40 -2.67 24.25
N ASN A 3 51.54 -3.20 23.04
CA ASN A 3 51.06 -2.57 21.81
C ASN A 3 49.52 -2.70 21.76
N ILE A 4 48.82 -1.62 22.11
CA ILE A 4 47.37 -1.59 22.30
C ILE A 4 46.63 -1.59 20.94
N ASP A 5 47.35 -1.45 19.82
CA ASP A 5 46.76 -1.22 18.50
C ASP A 5 46.34 -2.50 17.76
N ASN A 6 46.81 -3.68 18.17
CA ASN A 6 46.50 -4.95 17.51
C ASN A 6 45.25 -5.67 18.07
N ALA A 7 44.62 -5.14 19.12
CA ALA A 7 43.41 -5.72 19.72
C ALA A 7 42.11 -5.01 19.33
N ILE A 8 42.20 -3.82 18.70
CA ILE A 8 41.02 -2.97 18.43
C ILE A 8 40.40 -3.27 17.06
N PHE A 9 41.19 -3.72 16.08
CA PHE A 9 40.69 -4.05 14.75
C PHE A 9 39.84 -5.33 14.66
N PRO A 10 40.13 -6.44 15.37
CA PRO A 10 39.24 -7.61 15.38
C PRO A 10 37.90 -7.31 16.08
N ALA A 11 37.89 -6.40 17.06
CA ALA A 11 36.68 -6.04 17.80
C ALA A 11 35.68 -5.27 16.93
N LEU A 12 36.14 -4.39 16.03
CA LEU A 12 35.26 -3.68 15.09
C LEU A 12 34.67 -4.61 14.01
N SER A 13 35.41 -5.63 13.56
CA SER A 13 34.86 -6.66 12.66
C SER A 13 33.85 -7.58 13.35
N ILE A 14 34.01 -7.82 14.65
CA ILE A 14 33.03 -8.58 15.45
C ILE A 14 31.78 -7.73 15.75
N ILE A 15 31.92 -6.41 15.93
CA ILE A 15 30.79 -5.50 16.12
C ILE A 15 29.98 -5.29 14.83
N SER A 16 30.61 -5.29 13.64
CA SER A 16 29.87 -5.26 12.35
C SER A 16 29.21 -6.60 11.97
N ALA A 17 29.64 -7.73 12.54
CA ALA A 17 29.00 -9.03 12.32
C ALA A 17 27.73 -9.22 13.17
N HIS A 18 27.47 -8.32 14.12
CA HIS A 18 26.13 -8.06 14.64
C HIS A 18 25.41 -7.05 13.74
N LEU A 19 25.24 -7.39 12.45
CA LEU A 19 23.91 -7.19 11.87
C LEU A 19 23.01 -8.04 12.76
N SER A 20 22.40 -7.40 13.77
CA SER A 20 21.37 -7.98 14.59
C SER A 20 20.42 -8.73 13.66
N LYS A 21 20.45 -10.06 13.71
CA LYS A 21 19.41 -10.87 13.06
C LYS A 21 18.12 -10.29 13.57
N PHE A 22 17.36 -9.64 12.69
CA PHE A 22 16.07 -9.12 13.05
C PHE A 22 15.27 -10.29 13.64
N GLU A 23 14.74 -10.09 14.84
CA GLU A 23 14.09 -11.12 15.62
C GLU A 23 12.58 -10.86 15.51
N PRO A 24 11.82 -11.69 14.76
CA PRO A 24 10.41 -11.44 14.49
C PRO A 24 9.50 -11.52 15.72
N PHE A 25 9.99 -12.05 16.85
CA PHE A 25 9.20 -12.31 18.05
C PHE A 25 9.79 -11.61 19.30
N PRO A 26 10.05 -10.28 19.23
CA PRO A 26 10.85 -9.55 20.21
C PRO A 26 10.22 -9.43 21.60
N PHE A 27 8.92 -9.69 21.71
CA PHE A 27 8.19 -9.51 22.95
C PHE A 27 7.23 -10.67 23.24
N PRO A 28 7.05 -11.02 24.52
CA PRO A 28 6.03 -11.99 24.93
C PRO A 28 4.63 -11.37 24.80
N ALA A 29 3.93 -11.67 23.71
CA ALA A 29 2.58 -11.16 23.42
C ALA A 29 1.45 -11.82 24.24
N GLY A 30 1.79 -12.77 25.13
CA GLY A 30 0.80 -13.60 25.84
C GLY A 30 0.30 -14.81 25.04
N PHE A 31 0.83 -15.03 23.84
CA PHE A 31 0.61 -16.19 22.98
C PHE A 31 1.85 -16.50 22.14
N ASP A 32 1.87 -17.67 21.49
CA ASP A 32 2.97 -18.14 20.64
C ASP A 32 2.85 -17.53 19.23
N ILE A 33 3.59 -16.46 18.98
CA ILE A 33 3.55 -15.73 17.70
C ILE A 33 3.98 -16.63 16.53
N GLN A 34 4.92 -17.56 16.76
CA GLN A 34 5.38 -18.47 15.70
C GLN A 34 4.27 -19.43 15.26
N LYS A 35 3.46 -19.94 16.21
CA LYS A 35 2.28 -20.75 15.88
C LYS A 35 1.20 -19.95 15.16
N VAL A 36 0.97 -18.71 15.56
CA VAL A 36 0.02 -17.81 14.88
C VAL A 36 0.47 -17.52 13.45
N ALA A 37 1.75 -17.18 13.24
CA ALA A 37 2.32 -16.95 11.91
C ALA A 37 2.22 -18.21 11.02
N SER A 38 2.45 -19.40 11.60
CA SER A 38 2.29 -20.67 10.87
C SER A 38 0.84 -20.91 10.47
N ALA A 39 -0.11 -20.65 11.37
CA ALA A 39 -1.54 -20.78 11.08
C ALA A 39 -2.01 -19.77 10.01
N ALA A 40 -1.51 -18.54 10.06
CA ALA A 40 -1.78 -17.51 9.06
C ALA A 40 -1.26 -17.90 7.67
N GLN A 41 -0.25 -18.77 7.56
CA GLN A 41 0.20 -19.31 6.28
C GLN A 41 -0.61 -20.52 5.82
N SER A 42 -1.04 -21.40 6.74
CA SER A 42 -1.61 -22.70 6.38
C SER A 42 -3.12 -22.73 6.22
N LEU A 43 -3.85 -21.81 6.84
CA LEU A 43 -5.32 -21.82 6.90
C LEU A 43 -6.04 -21.00 5.81
N PRO A 44 -5.48 -19.91 5.24
CA PRO A 44 -6.19 -19.15 4.23
C PRO A 44 -6.65 -19.98 3.03
N GLU A 45 -7.89 -19.74 2.60
CA GLU A 45 -8.53 -20.34 1.42
C GLU A 45 -9.12 -19.28 0.47
N HIS A 46 -9.30 -18.04 0.93
CA HIS A 46 -9.89 -16.94 0.15
C HIS A 46 -8.90 -15.82 -0.19
N SER A 47 -9.21 -15.06 -1.25
CA SER A 47 -8.31 -14.05 -1.81
C SER A 47 -7.92 -12.94 -0.82
N TRP A 48 -8.86 -12.45 -0.03
CA TRP A 48 -8.59 -11.44 1.01
C TRP A 48 -7.69 -11.97 2.13
N GLU A 49 -7.81 -13.25 2.47
CA GLU A 49 -7.03 -13.90 3.53
C GLU A 49 -5.57 -14.03 3.13
N PHE A 50 -5.30 -14.37 1.86
CA PHE A 50 -3.95 -14.46 1.32
C PHE A 50 -3.23 -13.10 1.38
N GLY A 51 -3.90 -12.02 1.00
CA GLY A 51 -3.30 -10.68 1.05
C GLY A 51 -3.06 -10.19 2.47
N ALA A 52 -4.03 -10.38 3.36
CA ALA A 52 -3.91 -10.02 4.77
C ALA A 52 -2.76 -10.79 5.45
N ALA A 53 -2.68 -12.11 5.22
CA ALA A 53 -1.58 -12.92 5.73
C ALA A 53 -0.23 -12.49 5.15
N ALA A 54 -0.15 -12.22 3.84
CA ALA A 54 1.09 -11.77 3.19
C ALA A 54 1.59 -10.44 3.77
N GLN A 55 0.71 -9.45 3.98
CA GLN A 55 1.08 -8.17 4.58
C GLN A 55 1.55 -8.33 6.03
N ALA A 56 0.78 -9.06 6.85
CA ALA A 56 1.15 -9.31 8.25
C ALA A 56 2.50 -10.03 8.37
N LEU A 57 2.75 -11.05 7.53
CA LEU A 57 4.01 -11.78 7.52
C LEU A 57 5.18 -10.92 7.04
N LEU A 58 4.96 -10.00 6.11
CA LEU A 58 6.00 -9.08 5.64
C LEU A 58 6.39 -8.13 6.77
N GLU A 59 5.42 -7.51 7.44
CA GLU A 59 5.66 -6.63 8.58
C GLU A 59 6.30 -7.38 9.76
N LEU A 60 5.97 -8.66 9.93
CA LEU A 60 6.51 -9.49 11.01
C LEU A 60 7.95 -9.93 10.75
N HIS A 61 8.31 -10.36 9.53
CA HIS A 61 9.61 -10.96 9.24
C HIS A 61 10.61 -10.03 8.54
N ASN A 62 10.10 -9.05 7.80
CA ASN A 62 10.88 -8.11 7.00
C ASN A 62 10.27 -6.70 7.07
N PRO A 63 10.08 -6.12 8.29
CA PRO A 63 9.45 -4.80 8.45
C PRO A 63 10.16 -3.69 7.68
N GLU A 64 11.47 -3.84 7.43
CA GLU A 64 12.28 -2.93 6.63
C GLU A 64 11.80 -2.80 5.18
N LEU A 65 11.10 -3.82 4.65
CA LEU A 65 10.51 -3.83 3.31
C LEU A 65 9.06 -3.32 3.30
N SER A 66 8.43 -3.20 4.46
CA SER A 66 7.05 -2.68 4.57
C SER A 66 7.02 -1.15 4.41
N VAL A 67 5.82 -0.59 4.26
CA VAL A 67 5.62 0.87 4.27
C VAL A 67 6.00 1.54 5.60
N PHE A 68 6.16 0.75 6.67
CA PHE A 68 6.61 1.22 7.99
C PHE A 68 8.14 1.14 8.16
N GLY A 69 8.86 0.65 7.17
CA GLY A 69 10.33 0.64 7.15
C GLY A 69 10.92 2.05 7.13
N VAL A 70 12.22 2.16 7.42
CA VAL A 70 12.93 3.45 7.44
C VAL A 70 12.95 4.11 6.06
N GLN A 71 13.07 3.31 5.00
CA GLN A 71 13.10 3.77 3.62
C GLN A 71 12.21 2.86 2.74
N PRO A 72 10.88 3.04 2.80
CA PRO A 72 9.93 2.16 2.10
C PRO A 72 9.90 2.40 0.58
N PHE A 73 10.47 3.51 0.12
CA PHE A 73 10.54 3.90 -1.29
C PHE A 73 11.94 4.39 -1.68
N PRO A 74 12.38 4.18 -2.94
CA PRO A 74 11.68 3.44 -4.00
C PRO A 74 11.52 1.96 -3.65
N VAL A 75 10.48 1.30 -4.20
CA VAL A 75 10.22 -0.12 -3.92
C VAL A 75 11.44 -0.95 -4.34
N PRO A 76 12.08 -1.69 -3.43
CA PRO A 76 13.31 -2.40 -3.72
C PRO A 76 13.06 -3.59 -4.66
N SER A 77 14.05 -3.89 -5.50
CA SER A 77 14.06 -5.11 -6.31
C SER A 77 14.54 -6.29 -5.47
N ILE A 78 13.68 -7.29 -5.29
CA ILE A 78 13.96 -8.47 -4.46
C ILE A 78 14.25 -9.66 -5.38
N SER A 79 15.53 -10.05 -5.46
CA SER A 79 15.96 -11.16 -6.33
C SER A 79 15.91 -12.53 -5.66
N ASN A 80 15.97 -12.58 -4.32
CA ASN A 80 15.96 -13.84 -3.57
C ASN A 80 14.72 -13.97 -2.67
N LEU A 81 13.65 -14.58 -3.19
CA LEU A 81 12.42 -14.80 -2.42
C LEU A 81 12.60 -15.71 -1.20
N THR A 82 13.66 -16.52 -1.14
CA THR A 82 13.94 -17.34 0.05
C THR A 82 14.30 -16.50 1.27
N SER A 83 14.75 -15.26 1.05
CA SER A 83 15.04 -14.28 2.12
C SER A 83 13.82 -13.47 2.56
N VAL A 84 12.68 -13.59 1.87
CA VAL A 84 11.43 -12.86 2.17
C VAL A 84 10.25 -13.84 2.13
N PRO A 85 10.03 -14.62 3.21
CA PRO A 85 9.00 -15.68 3.26
C PRO A 85 7.59 -15.18 2.92
N ALA A 86 7.25 -13.95 3.28
CA ALA A 86 5.96 -13.33 2.97
C ALA A 86 5.71 -13.19 1.46
N LEU A 87 6.74 -12.82 0.69
CA LEU A 87 6.63 -12.70 -0.76
C LEU A 87 6.63 -14.07 -1.45
N LYS A 88 7.36 -15.04 -0.91
CA LYS A 88 7.27 -16.44 -1.35
C LYS A 88 5.85 -16.97 -1.18
N TYR A 89 5.25 -16.73 0.00
CA TYR A 89 3.87 -17.10 0.30
C TYR A 89 2.89 -16.42 -0.67
N ALA A 90 2.97 -15.09 -0.83
CA ALA A 90 2.11 -14.36 -1.76
C ALA A 90 2.22 -14.89 -3.19
N ALA A 91 3.44 -15.18 -3.67
CA ALA A 91 3.67 -15.72 -5.00
C ALA A 91 3.02 -17.10 -5.20
N ASP A 92 3.01 -17.96 -4.18
CA ASP A 92 2.36 -19.27 -4.24
C ASP A 92 0.82 -19.17 -4.17
N SER A 93 0.31 -18.17 -3.45
CA SER A 93 -1.13 -17.91 -3.28
C SER A 93 -1.78 -17.26 -4.51
N VAL A 94 -1.06 -16.41 -5.24
CA VAL A 94 -1.57 -15.75 -6.45
C VAL A 94 -2.05 -16.78 -7.47
N LYS A 95 -3.27 -16.54 -7.99
CA LYS A 95 -3.87 -17.29 -9.11
C LYS A 95 -4.20 -16.29 -10.21
N PHE A 96 -3.30 -16.18 -11.19
CA PHE A 96 -3.41 -15.18 -12.24
C PHE A 96 -4.75 -15.26 -12.99
N GLY A 97 -5.37 -14.09 -13.16
CA GLY A 97 -6.62 -13.89 -13.89
C GLY A 97 -6.53 -12.68 -14.83
N ALA A 98 -7.60 -11.88 -14.90
CA ALA A 98 -7.64 -10.62 -15.63
C ALA A 98 -8.50 -9.59 -14.88
N SER A 99 -8.46 -8.32 -15.30
CA SER A 99 -9.24 -7.23 -14.71
C SER A 99 -9.04 -7.16 -13.18
N TYR A 100 -10.06 -6.77 -12.39
CA TYR A 100 -10.01 -6.58 -10.95
C TYR A 100 -9.66 -7.85 -10.16
N HIS A 101 -9.72 -9.02 -10.80
CA HIS A 101 -9.40 -10.32 -10.21
C HIS A 101 -8.11 -10.93 -10.81
N ALA A 102 -7.21 -10.10 -11.34
CA ALA A 102 -5.97 -10.58 -11.96
C ALA A 102 -4.98 -11.23 -10.98
N LEU A 103 -5.08 -10.93 -9.68
CA LEU A 103 -4.22 -11.51 -8.63
C LEU A 103 -4.80 -12.77 -7.99
N ALA A 104 -6.13 -12.87 -7.90
CA ALA A 104 -6.84 -14.01 -7.36
C ALA A 104 -8.33 -13.90 -7.71
N LYS A 105 -9.08 -15.00 -7.61
CA LYS A 105 -10.55 -14.96 -7.71
C LYS A 105 -11.12 -14.25 -6.49
N GLY A 106 -12.03 -13.31 -6.73
CA GLY A 106 -12.72 -12.57 -5.67
C GLY A 106 -14.07 -13.16 -5.26
N ASP A 107 -14.54 -14.25 -5.89
CA ASP A 107 -15.84 -14.89 -5.61
C ASP A 107 -17.03 -13.92 -5.53
N GLY A 108 -17.00 -12.87 -6.36
CA GLY A 108 -18.01 -11.81 -6.42
C GLY A 108 -17.63 -10.52 -5.66
N ALA A 109 -16.57 -10.54 -4.85
CA ALA A 109 -15.94 -9.36 -4.27
C ALA A 109 -14.84 -8.83 -5.19
N ALA A 110 -15.01 -7.61 -5.69
CA ALA A 110 -13.95 -6.88 -6.39
C ALA A 110 -12.90 -6.31 -5.43
N GLY A 111 -13.27 -6.13 -4.16
CA GLY A 111 -12.37 -5.63 -3.11
C GLY A 111 -11.28 -6.60 -2.67
N ASP A 112 -11.50 -7.91 -2.79
CA ASP A 112 -10.65 -8.92 -2.14
C ASP A 112 -9.33 -9.21 -2.88
N PRO A 113 -9.29 -9.44 -4.21
CA PRO A 113 -8.05 -9.73 -4.92
C PRO A 113 -6.93 -8.65 -4.79
N PRO A 114 -7.26 -7.34 -4.76
CA PRO A 114 -6.29 -6.27 -4.48
C PRO A 114 -5.46 -6.40 -3.20
N SER A 115 -5.91 -7.19 -2.21
CA SER A 115 -5.17 -7.40 -0.96
C SER A 115 -3.76 -7.97 -1.18
N LEU A 116 -3.55 -8.75 -2.25
CA LEU A 116 -2.24 -9.27 -2.66
C LEU A 116 -1.39 -8.24 -3.44
N GLY A 117 -1.94 -7.07 -3.72
CA GLY A 117 -1.39 -6.11 -4.67
C GLY A 117 -0.08 -5.47 -4.23
N VAL A 118 0.12 -5.22 -2.92
CA VAL A 118 1.41 -4.72 -2.41
C VAL A 118 2.53 -5.73 -2.69
N SER A 119 2.28 -7.01 -2.40
CA SER A 119 3.22 -8.09 -2.73
C SER A 119 3.45 -8.22 -4.23
N ALA A 120 2.39 -8.06 -5.04
CA ALA A 120 2.51 -8.10 -6.50
C ALA A 120 3.36 -6.97 -7.07
N VAL A 121 3.31 -5.76 -6.50
CA VAL A 121 4.20 -4.64 -6.89
C VAL A 121 5.66 -4.98 -6.59
N MET A 122 5.96 -5.53 -5.40
CA MET A 122 7.31 -5.94 -5.03
C MET A 122 7.84 -7.08 -5.92
N LEU A 123 7.03 -8.12 -6.13
CA LEU A 123 7.35 -9.25 -7.02
C LEU A 123 7.50 -8.81 -8.48
N GLY A 124 6.71 -7.81 -8.90
CA GLY A 124 6.71 -7.24 -10.24
C GLY A 124 8.03 -6.60 -10.64
N LYS A 125 8.93 -6.29 -9.68
CA LYS A 125 10.27 -5.77 -9.98
C LYS A 125 11.16 -6.78 -10.69
N THR A 126 10.91 -8.07 -10.50
CA THR A 126 11.72 -9.17 -11.07
C THR A 126 10.91 -10.17 -11.88
N ASP A 127 9.58 -10.18 -11.77
CA ASP A 127 8.69 -11.03 -12.58
C ASP A 127 7.54 -10.22 -13.21
N ALA A 128 7.61 -10.08 -14.54
CA ALA A 128 6.66 -9.30 -15.32
C ALA A 128 5.20 -9.78 -15.23
N ARG A 129 4.95 -11.04 -14.82
CA ARG A 129 3.58 -11.54 -14.64
C ARG A 129 2.88 -10.85 -13.47
N PHE A 130 3.60 -10.63 -12.36
CA PHE A 130 3.06 -9.90 -11.21
C PHE A 130 2.89 -8.42 -11.51
N ALA A 131 3.83 -7.80 -12.23
CA ALA A 131 3.68 -6.41 -12.68
C ALA A 131 2.43 -6.25 -13.56
N LYS A 132 2.23 -7.13 -14.55
CA LYS A 132 1.03 -7.15 -15.39
C LYS A 132 -0.25 -7.34 -14.58
N ALA A 133 -0.27 -8.30 -13.65
CA ALA A 133 -1.44 -8.55 -12.82
C ALA A 133 -1.78 -7.38 -11.90
N ALA A 134 -0.78 -6.67 -11.36
CA ALA A 134 -0.99 -5.44 -10.61
C ALA A 134 -1.61 -4.35 -11.49
N ASP A 135 -1.04 -4.11 -12.69
CA ASP A 135 -1.56 -3.14 -13.65
C ASP A 135 -3.03 -3.45 -14.04
N GLU A 136 -3.35 -4.73 -14.32
CA GLU A 136 -4.71 -5.17 -14.65
C GLU A 136 -5.69 -5.07 -13.49
N THR A 137 -5.25 -5.36 -12.26
CA THR A 137 -6.09 -5.23 -11.07
C THR A 137 -6.47 -3.77 -10.84
N VAL A 138 -5.52 -2.84 -10.93
CA VAL A 138 -5.80 -1.40 -10.86
C VAL A 138 -6.75 -1.00 -11.99
N GLY A 139 -6.45 -1.36 -13.24
CA GLY A 139 -7.31 -1.04 -14.38
C GLY A 139 -8.74 -1.55 -14.20
N GLY A 140 -8.91 -2.80 -13.78
CA GLY A 140 -10.22 -3.40 -13.58
C GLY A 140 -11.03 -2.76 -12.46
N LEU A 141 -10.40 -2.42 -11.34
CA LEU A 141 -11.06 -1.68 -10.25
C LEU A 141 -11.68 -0.36 -10.72
N PHE A 142 -10.98 0.36 -11.59
CA PHE A 142 -11.45 1.67 -12.04
C PHE A 142 -12.46 1.60 -13.19
N ASN A 143 -12.33 0.61 -14.07
CA ASN A 143 -13.07 0.55 -15.33
C ASN A 143 -14.25 -0.45 -15.32
N ASP A 144 -14.13 -1.53 -14.56
CA ASP A 144 -15.05 -2.67 -14.67
C ASP A 144 -15.96 -2.84 -13.45
N VAL A 145 -15.57 -2.27 -12.30
CA VAL A 145 -16.32 -2.40 -11.04
C VAL A 145 -17.36 -1.28 -10.91
N PRO A 146 -18.62 -1.60 -10.52
CA PRO A 146 -19.66 -0.60 -10.37
C PRO A 146 -19.33 0.43 -9.28
N ARG A 147 -19.95 1.60 -9.38
CA ARG A 147 -19.77 2.70 -8.44
C ARG A 147 -21.00 2.86 -7.56
N PHE A 148 -20.79 3.13 -6.28
CA PHE A 148 -21.85 3.58 -5.37
C PHE A 148 -22.32 4.99 -5.76
N ALA A 149 -23.47 5.42 -5.24
CA ALA A 149 -24.11 6.69 -5.62
C ALA A 149 -23.21 7.94 -5.42
N ASN A 150 -22.23 7.89 -4.50
CA ASN A 150 -21.28 8.97 -4.27
C ASN A 150 -19.96 8.84 -5.08
N GLY A 151 -19.83 7.83 -5.94
CA GLY A 151 -18.65 7.59 -6.77
C GLY A 151 -17.60 6.65 -6.16
N ALA A 152 -17.85 6.08 -4.98
CA ALA A 152 -17.00 5.04 -4.42
C ALA A 152 -17.00 3.80 -5.33
N ILE A 153 -15.84 3.18 -5.56
CA ILE A 153 -15.74 1.84 -6.16
C ILE A 153 -16.50 0.88 -5.26
N SER A 154 -17.27 -0.04 -5.83
CA SER A 154 -17.97 -1.06 -5.06
C SER A 154 -16.99 -2.11 -4.52
N HIS A 155 -17.30 -2.66 -3.35
CA HIS A 155 -16.66 -3.87 -2.88
C HIS A 155 -17.11 -5.10 -3.69
N ARG A 156 -18.34 -5.09 -4.20
CA ARG A 156 -18.91 -6.16 -5.03
C ARG A 156 -18.71 -5.88 -6.51
N ALA A 157 -18.49 -6.95 -7.28
CA ALA A 157 -18.19 -6.84 -8.70
C ALA A 157 -19.41 -6.52 -9.59
N ASP A 158 -20.62 -6.85 -9.14
CA ASP A 158 -21.85 -6.83 -9.94
C ASP A 158 -22.90 -5.84 -9.44
N VAL A 159 -22.82 -5.42 -8.17
CA VAL A 159 -23.75 -4.47 -7.55
C VAL A 159 -23.00 -3.38 -6.78
N PRO A 160 -23.57 -2.17 -6.64
CA PRO A 160 -22.97 -1.13 -5.79
C PRO A 160 -23.19 -1.42 -4.29
N GLU A 161 -22.14 -1.88 -3.60
CA GLU A 161 -22.12 -2.15 -2.16
C GLU A 161 -20.78 -1.71 -1.55
N LEU A 162 -20.82 -1.09 -0.37
CA LEU A 162 -19.62 -0.64 0.34
C LEU A 162 -19.44 -1.46 1.62
N TRP A 163 -18.33 -2.17 1.72
CA TRP A 163 -17.98 -2.99 2.88
C TRP A 163 -16.73 -2.41 3.56
N ALA A 164 -16.65 -2.55 4.89
CA ALA A 164 -15.61 -1.88 5.67
C ALA A 164 -14.21 -2.46 5.42
N ASP A 165 -14.11 -3.76 5.15
CA ASP A 165 -12.88 -4.48 4.81
C ASP A 165 -12.20 -3.99 3.53
N TRP A 166 -12.96 -3.45 2.56
CA TRP A 166 -12.41 -2.82 1.36
C TRP A 166 -11.30 -1.79 1.68
N MET A 167 -11.45 -1.08 2.80
CA MET A 167 -10.47 -0.09 3.28
C MET A 167 -9.08 -0.67 3.57
N TYR A 168 -9.01 -1.95 3.90
CA TYR A 168 -7.75 -2.67 4.10
C TYR A 168 -7.30 -3.35 2.80
N MET A 169 -8.24 -3.88 2.00
CA MET A 169 -7.88 -4.66 0.82
C MET A 169 -7.39 -3.81 -0.36
N VAL A 170 -8.01 -2.65 -0.62
CA VAL A 170 -7.76 -1.89 -1.87
C VAL A 170 -6.89 -0.65 -1.70
N PRO A 171 -7.19 0.30 -0.78
CA PRO A 171 -6.41 1.54 -0.69
C PRO A 171 -4.92 1.36 -0.42
N PRO A 172 -4.46 0.45 0.45
CA PRO A 172 -3.02 0.22 0.64
C PRO A 172 -2.34 -0.20 -0.66
N PHE A 173 -2.98 -1.06 -1.46
CA PHE A 173 -2.46 -1.45 -2.77
C PHE A 173 -2.42 -0.27 -3.74
N LEU A 174 -3.53 0.46 -3.92
CA LEU A 174 -3.58 1.57 -4.87
C LEU A 174 -2.56 2.66 -4.53
N ALA A 175 -2.41 3.02 -3.26
CA ALA A 175 -1.43 3.99 -2.80
C ALA A 175 0.00 3.51 -3.05
N TYR A 176 0.30 2.24 -2.70
CA TYR A 176 1.63 1.67 -2.90
C TYR A 176 2.01 1.60 -4.38
N TYR A 177 1.09 1.13 -5.22
CA TYR A 177 1.23 1.10 -6.67
C TYR A 177 1.41 2.50 -7.27
N ALA A 178 0.63 3.49 -6.82
CA ALA A 178 0.74 4.86 -7.28
C ALA A 178 2.12 5.47 -7.00
N VAL A 179 2.64 5.27 -5.79
CA VAL A 179 3.99 5.74 -5.44
C VAL A 179 5.05 5.02 -6.27
N ASP A 180 4.90 3.71 -6.49
CA ASP A 180 5.84 2.93 -7.32
C ASP A 180 5.90 3.41 -8.77
N LYS A 181 4.75 3.81 -9.34
CA LYS A 181 4.65 4.33 -10.71
C LYS A 181 4.91 5.83 -10.82
N GLY A 182 5.07 6.54 -9.70
CA GLY A 182 5.14 8.01 -9.69
C GLY A 182 3.83 8.70 -10.09
N ASP A 183 2.69 8.04 -9.91
CA ASP A 183 1.37 8.51 -10.32
C ASP A 183 0.67 9.29 -9.19
N GLN A 184 0.84 10.61 -9.18
CA GLN A 184 0.21 11.48 -8.20
C GLN A 184 -1.32 11.52 -8.32
N ALA A 185 -1.86 11.36 -9.53
CA ALA A 185 -3.30 11.41 -9.76
C ALA A 185 -3.98 10.18 -9.14
N LEU A 186 -3.40 9.00 -9.33
CA LEU A 186 -3.89 7.78 -8.70
C LEU A 186 -3.76 7.82 -7.17
N LEU A 187 -2.68 8.39 -6.63
CA LEU A 187 -2.54 8.57 -5.18
C LEU A 187 -3.64 9.49 -4.62
N GLN A 188 -3.92 10.60 -5.31
CA GLN A 188 -4.99 11.52 -4.92
C GLN A 188 -6.37 10.86 -5.03
N GLU A 189 -6.60 10.04 -6.06
CA GLU A 189 -7.84 9.30 -6.23
C GLU A 189 -7.99 8.19 -5.17
N THR A 190 -6.89 7.58 -4.72
CA THR A 190 -6.91 6.63 -3.61
C THR A 190 -7.43 7.30 -2.33
N ILE A 191 -6.95 8.51 -2.01
CA ILE A 191 -7.43 9.31 -0.88
C ILE A 191 -8.91 9.70 -1.06
N ASN A 192 -9.32 10.01 -2.29
CA ASN A 192 -10.71 10.30 -2.61
C ASN A 192 -11.60 9.06 -2.32
N GLN A 193 -11.23 7.87 -2.77
CA GLN A 193 -11.96 6.63 -2.51
C GLN A 193 -12.09 6.35 -1.00
N ILE A 194 -11.01 6.53 -0.22
CA ILE A 194 -11.05 6.46 1.25
C ILE A 194 -12.10 7.42 1.83
N THR A 195 -12.14 8.65 1.32
CA THR A 195 -13.08 9.69 1.77
C THR A 195 -14.53 9.31 1.44
N LEU A 196 -14.78 8.75 0.26
CA LEU A 196 -16.10 8.31 -0.19
C LEU A 196 -16.61 7.10 0.61
N TYR A 197 -15.75 6.14 0.94
CA TYR A 197 -16.09 5.04 1.85
C TYR A 197 -16.42 5.55 3.26
N ARG A 198 -15.57 6.43 3.81
CA ARG A 198 -15.82 7.03 5.13
C ARG A 198 -17.13 7.80 5.16
N GLN A 199 -17.49 8.47 4.07
CA GLN A 199 -18.73 9.23 3.99
C GLN A 199 -19.97 8.39 4.29
N VAL A 200 -19.99 7.13 3.81
CA VAL A 200 -21.13 6.22 3.94
C VAL A 200 -21.03 5.35 5.19
N LEU A 201 -19.85 4.85 5.52
CA LEU A 201 -19.66 3.87 6.60
C LEU A 201 -19.38 4.49 7.97
N SER A 202 -19.17 5.82 8.06
CA SER A 202 -19.00 6.48 9.35
C SER A 202 -20.32 6.56 10.12
N PRO A 203 -20.33 6.39 11.45
CA PRO A 203 -21.54 6.50 12.27
C PRO A 203 -22.28 7.85 12.13
N ASN A 204 -21.55 8.91 11.76
CA ASN A 204 -22.10 10.22 11.44
C ASN A 204 -21.78 10.56 9.96
N PRO A 205 -22.60 10.10 9.01
CA PRO A 205 -22.39 10.34 7.59
C PRO A 205 -22.27 11.84 7.31
N ARG A 206 -21.19 12.25 6.64
CA ARG A 206 -21.04 13.64 6.20
C ARG A 206 -21.73 13.81 4.84
N PRO A 207 -22.37 14.97 4.57
CA PRO A 207 -22.83 15.26 3.22
C PRO A 207 -21.64 15.25 2.23
N PRO A 208 -21.86 14.90 0.96
CA PRO A 208 -20.78 14.79 -0.01
C PRO A 208 -20.06 16.14 -0.16
N PRO A 209 -18.72 16.16 -0.33
CA PRO A 209 -18.04 17.39 -0.67
C PRO A 209 -18.65 17.95 -1.97
N PRO A 210 -18.82 19.27 -2.10
CA PRO A 210 -19.29 19.86 -3.35
C PRO A 210 -18.37 19.42 -4.48
N LYS A 211 -18.94 18.95 -5.60
CA LYS A 211 -18.17 18.61 -6.81
C LYS A 211 -17.22 19.78 -7.09
N ALA A 212 -15.92 19.50 -7.15
CA ALA A 212 -14.94 20.51 -7.51
C ALA A 212 -15.38 21.12 -8.85
N CYS A 213 -15.84 22.38 -8.82
CA CYS A 213 -16.04 23.13 -10.05
C CYS A 213 -14.67 23.16 -10.73
N GLY A 214 -14.60 22.65 -11.96
CA GLY A 214 -13.36 22.59 -12.72
C GLY A 214 -12.77 23.98 -12.85
N CYS A 215 -11.77 24.29 -12.04
CA CYS A 215 -10.94 25.46 -12.25
C CYS A 215 -10.11 25.19 -13.51
N THR A 216 -10.50 25.82 -14.61
CA THR A 216 -9.65 25.85 -15.79
C THR A 216 -8.39 26.68 -15.47
N SER A 217 -7.28 26.36 -16.13
CA SER A 217 -5.95 26.94 -15.87
C SER A 217 -5.89 28.48 -15.99
N SER A 218 -6.92 29.13 -16.54
CA SER A 218 -7.10 30.58 -16.55
C SER A 218 -7.41 31.18 -15.18
N ASP A 219 -8.06 30.45 -14.26
CA ASP A 219 -8.49 30.99 -12.95
C ASP A 219 -7.35 31.10 -11.94
N LEU A 220 -6.30 30.29 -12.09
CA LEU A 220 -5.09 30.36 -11.26
C LEU A 220 -4.28 31.63 -11.56
N ARG A 221 -4.28 32.13 -12.80
CA ARG A 221 -3.50 33.31 -13.21
C ARG A 221 -4.13 34.63 -12.74
N ALA A 222 -5.45 34.67 -12.60
CA ALA A 222 -6.16 35.84 -12.10
C ALA A 222 -5.93 36.06 -10.59
N LYS A 223 -5.83 34.97 -9.81
CA LYS A 223 -5.58 35.07 -8.36
C LYS A 223 -4.15 35.52 -8.03
N THR A 224 -3.15 35.17 -8.82
CA THR A 224 -1.76 35.63 -8.58
C THR A 224 -1.54 37.11 -8.89
N GLN A 225 -2.29 37.68 -9.83
CA GLN A 225 -2.20 39.12 -10.16
C GLN A 225 -2.94 40.00 -9.15
N ALA A 226 -4.05 39.52 -8.57
CA ALA A 226 -4.81 40.27 -7.57
C ALA A 226 -4.07 40.40 -6.23
N THR A 227 -3.36 39.37 -5.77
CA THR A 227 -2.55 39.44 -4.53
C THR A 227 -1.25 40.22 -4.70
N GLY A 228 -0.70 40.31 -5.91
CA GLY A 228 0.50 41.12 -6.20
C GLY A 228 0.27 42.64 -6.21
N GLN A 229 -0.95 43.10 -6.48
CA GLN A 229 -1.29 44.54 -6.50
C GLN A 229 -1.73 45.11 -5.15
N GLN A 230 -2.15 44.27 -4.18
CA GLN A 230 -2.49 44.74 -2.84
C GLN A 230 -1.28 44.83 -1.89
N ALA A 231 -0.19 44.13 -2.17
CA ALA A 231 1.02 44.14 -1.33
C ALA A 231 1.91 45.39 -1.51
N THR A 232 1.74 46.19 -2.58
CA THR A 232 2.57 47.39 -2.84
C THR A 232 1.92 48.71 -2.43
N ARG A 233 0.68 48.71 -1.89
CA ARG A 233 -0.03 49.94 -1.46
C ARG A 233 -0.02 50.20 0.06
N GLY A 234 0.61 49.34 0.86
CA GLY A 234 0.65 49.43 2.33
C GLY A 234 1.94 49.97 2.94
N GLN A 235 2.95 50.36 2.15
CA GLN A 235 4.22 50.93 2.64
C GLN A 235 4.47 52.34 2.11
N GLN A 236 3.48 53.23 2.19
CA GLN A 236 3.69 54.68 2.20
C GLN A 236 2.49 55.32 2.90
N GLN A 237 2.54 55.43 4.24
CA GLN A 237 1.89 56.44 5.10
C GLN A 237 1.84 55.92 6.55
N GLY A 238 2.51 56.62 7.46
CA GLY A 238 2.47 56.40 8.91
C GLY A 238 3.81 56.06 9.51
#